data_AF-A0A0B7G5S9-F1
#
_entry.id   AF-A0A0B7G5S9-F1
#
_cell.length_a   1.000
_cell.length_b   1.000
_cell.length_c   1.000
_cell.angle_alpha   90.00
_cell.angle_beta   90.00
_cell.angle_gamma   90.00
#
_symmetry.space_group_name_H-M   'P 1'
#
loop_
_entity.id
_entity.type
_entity.pdbx_description
1 polymer ?
#
loop_
_entity_poly.entity_id
_entity_poly.type
_entity_poly.pdbx_seq_one_letter_code
_entity_poly.pdbx_strand_id
1 'polypeptide(L)'
;MGHPLPPGDVSYVKLLGQDIILLSSYEAAAELLDRKSAIYSSRPSQIMAGELVGWEQGIGLLPYGEEMKRTRRLLYEAMNGKAMSDLYPLQEREIIKFVQGLLRNPNQLKEHIHQMVGSSLIKLTYGYEVEGVNDPFIVLANEAMAMFSVVTAPGAWIVDTLPFLKHIPWTSFKAKAKEWRALLHALVDRPMKFTRDRIDRGDEMPCLVTRWVERDVKTSTHSKEEAEYNDSLIKWAGASILAAGTDTTASVVATFFALMALHPEVQKRAQTEITQVIGDDRLPKYDDRSSLPYIEAVYREVLRWHAVLPAGLPHLSVATDDDEFRGMRIPKGSVVFAVVQNMHHDPQTYHEPHIFNPERFLGYSRNVERNPESTIFGFGRRRCPGINVARSSVWLAISCVLATYDVGPAVGPDGKPTPPNMKFTNGTISHIEPYECNITPRSAKAVSLIEEAPDVIV
;
A
#
# COMPACT_ATOMS: atom_id res chain seq x y z
N MET A 1 30.07 -16.90 9.36
CA MET A 1 28.84 -16.36 9.98
C MET A 1 27.78 -17.43 9.82
N GLY A 2 27.21 -17.95 10.91
CA GLY A 2 26.23 -19.03 10.83
C GLY A 2 25.02 -18.57 10.02
N HIS A 3 24.58 -19.40 9.08
CA HIS A 3 23.27 -19.20 8.47
C HIS A 3 22.23 -19.20 9.61
N PRO A 4 21.39 -18.17 9.75
CA PRO A 4 20.30 -18.22 10.72
C PRO A 4 19.45 -19.46 10.42
N LEU A 5 19.09 -20.20 11.47
CA LEU A 5 18.13 -21.29 11.35
C LEU A 5 16.88 -20.75 10.64
N PRO A 6 16.29 -21.48 9.69
CA PRO A 6 15.02 -21.06 9.11
C PRO A 6 14.03 -20.84 10.27
N PRO A 7 13.35 -19.68 10.34
CA PRO A 7 12.35 -19.45 11.36
C PRO A 7 11.32 -20.57 11.23
N GLY A 8 11.09 -21.31 12.32
CA GLY A 8 10.00 -22.28 12.35
C GLY A 8 8.68 -21.58 12.04
N ASP A 9 7.69 -22.35 11.57
CA ASP A 9 6.34 -21.88 11.21
C ASP A 9 5.77 -20.81 12.16
N VAL A 10 6.02 -20.98 13.47
CA VAL A 10 5.65 -20.05 14.52
C VAL A 10 6.84 -19.82 15.46
N SER A 11 7.08 -18.55 15.81
CA SER A 11 8.04 -18.16 16.84
C SER A 11 7.36 -17.34 17.95
N TYR A 12 7.88 -17.45 19.18
CA TYR A 12 7.38 -16.74 20.35
C TYR A 12 8.48 -15.88 20.96
N VAL A 13 8.14 -14.64 21.31
CA VAL A 13 9.02 -13.71 22.03
C VAL A 13 8.22 -13.06 23.16
N LYS A 14 8.83 -12.96 24.34
CA LYS A 14 8.28 -12.17 25.44
C LYS A 14 9.11 -10.93 25.67
N LEU A 15 8.51 -9.75 25.50
CA LEU A 15 9.18 -8.47 25.69
C LEU A 15 8.47 -7.67 26.77
N LEU A 16 9.15 -7.47 27.92
CA LEU A 16 8.67 -6.64 29.03
C LEU A 16 7.21 -6.92 29.46
N GLY A 17 6.84 -8.21 29.47
CA GLY A 17 5.52 -8.68 29.87
C GLY A 17 4.53 -8.88 28.72
N GLN A 18 4.81 -8.35 27.53
CA GLN A 18 3.99 -8.58 26.33
C GLN A 18 4.40 -9.88 25.64
N ASP A 19 3.43 -10.77 25.45
CA ASP A 19 3.56 -11.97 24.63
C ASP A 19 3.43 -11.60 23.14
N ILE A 20 4.41 -11.99 22.33
CA ILE A 20 4.48 -11.71 20.89
C ILE A 20 4.63 -13.03 20.14
N ILE A 21 3.76 -13.25 19.15
CA ILE A 21 3.75 -14.41 18.27
C ILE A 21 4.08 -13.96 16.85
N LEU A 22 5.06 -14.62 16.23
CA LEU A 22 5.45 -14.38 14.84
C LEU A 22 5.05 -15.59 13.99
N LEU A 23 4.16 -15.38 13.03
CA LEU A 23 3.70 -16.40 12.09
C LEU A 23 4.51 -16.26 10.80
N SER A 24 5.37 -17.24 10.49
CA SER A 24 6.29 -17.18 9.34
C SER A 24 5.86 -18.08 8.18
N SER A 25 4.84 -18.94 8.36
CA SER A 25 4.25 -19.74 7.27
C SER A 25 2.82 -19.29 6.94
N TYR A 26 2.40 -19.51 5.69
CA TYR A 26 1.04 -19.21 5.24
C TYR A 26 0.00 -19.98 6.07
N GLU A 27 0.27 -21.26 6.31
CA GLU A 27 -0.65 -22.18 6.98
C GLU A 27 -0.94 -21.72 8.41
N ALA A 28 0.09 -21.30 9.16
CA ALA A 28 -0.07 -20.77 10.50
C ALA A 28 -0.85 -19.44 10.49
N ALA A 29 -0.52 -18.54 9.56
CA ALA A 29 -1.22 -17.25 9.42
C ALA A 29 -2.69 -17.43 9.03
N ALA A 30 -3.00 -18.29 8.06
CA ALA A 30 -4.38 -18.57 7.65
C ALA A 30 -5.20 -19.23 8.77
N GLU A 31 -4.61 -20.15 9.52
CA GLU A 31 -5.33 -20.82 10.62
C GLU A 31 -5.70 -19.84 11.75
N LEU A 32 -4.79 -18.96 12.17
CA LEU A 32 -5.07 -18.00 13.24
C LEU A 32 -5.81 -16.77 12.75
N LEU A 33 -5.38 -16.16 11.65
CA LEU A 33 -5.87 -14.84 11.22
C LEU A 33 -7.08 -14.91 10.28
N ASP A 34 -7.28 -16.00 9.51
CA ASP A 34 -8.51 -16.22 8.74
C ASP A 34 -9.53 -17.03 9.55
N ARG A 35 -9.21 -18.28 9.88
CA ARG A 35 -10.18 -19.23 10.48
C ARG A 35 -10.59 -18.80 11.89
N LYS A 36 -9.63 -18.36 12.70
CA LYS A 36 -9.90 -17.78 14.04
C LYS A 36 -9.96 -16.25 14.01
N SER A 37 -10.33 -15.63 12.89
CA SER A 37 -10.38 -14.16 12.75
C SER A 37 -11.24 -13.45 13.81
N ALA A 38 -12.23 -14.10 14.42
CA ALA A 38 -12.98 -13.52 15.53
C ALA A 38 -12.13 -13.21 16.77
N ILE A 39 -11.06 -13.97 16.99
CA ILE A 39 -10.15 -13.85 18.12
C ILE A 39 -8.99 -12.91 17.79
N TYR A 40 -8.48 -12.96 16.56
CA TYR A 40 -7.22 -12.29 16.18
C TYR A 40 -7.40 -11.05 15.29
N SER A 41 -8.60 -10.45 15.22
CA SER A 41 -8.82 -9.26 14.37
C SER A 41 -8.66 -7.92 15.08
N SER A 42 -8.37 -7.87 16.38
CA SER A 42 -8.18 -6.58 17.05
C SER A 42 -6.77 -6.02 16.83
N ARG A 43 -6.51 -4.80 17.30
CA ARG A 43 -5.20 -4.13 17.24
C ARG A 43 -4.71 -3.86 18.66
N PRO A 44 -3.38 -3.97 18.93
CA PRO A 44 -2.83 -3.53 20.19
C PRO A 44 -2.93 -2.01 20.33
N SER A 45 -3.11 -1.53 21.56
CA SER A 45 -2.96 -0.10 21.83
C SER A 45 -1.50 0.29 21.62
N GLN A 46 -1.29 1.37 20.87
CA GLN A 46 0.02 2.01 20.68
C GLN A 46 -0.10 3.42 21.23
N ILE A 47 0.65 3.73 22.28
CA ILE A 47 0.54 5.02 22.96
C ILE A 47 1.07 6.14 22.07
N MET A 48 2.21 5.92 21.41
CA MET A 48 2.80 6.92 20.53
C MET A 48 1.94 7.15 19.29
N ALA A 49 1.74 6.12 18.48
CA ALA A 49 0.99 6.24 17.23
C ALA A 49 -0.51 6.49 17.46
N GLY A 50 -1.13 5.72 18.36
CA GLY A 50 -2.56 5.76 18.63
C GLY A 50 -2.96 6.97 19.45
N GLU A 51 -2.66 6.97 20.75
CA GLU A 51 -3.19 7.97 21.68
C GLU A 51 -2.58 9.37 21.49
N LEU A 52 -1.25 9.46 21.43
CA LEU A 52 -0.55 10.75 21.40
C LEU A 52 -0.68 11.42 20.02
N VAL A 53 -0.38 10.70 18.95
CA VAL A 53 -0.48 11.22 17.58
C VAL A 53 -1.92 11.24 17.06
N GLY A 54 -2.73 10.22 17.37
CA GLY A 54 -4.13 10.13 16.93
C GLY A 54 -4.39 9.19 15.75
N TRP A 55 -3.56 8.16 15.53
CA TRP A 55 -3.82 7.18 14.46
C TRP A 55 -4.84 6.10 14.85
N GLU A 56 -5.28 6.05 16.11
CA GLU A 56 -6.24 5.05 16.62
C GLU A 56 -7.62 5.14 15.98
N GLN A 57 -7.96 6.28 15.36
CA GLN A 57 -9.18 6.48 14.58
C GLN A 57 -9.03 6.00 13.12
N GLY A 58 -7.80 5.85 12.63
CA GLY A 58 -7.51 5.37 11.27
C GLY A 58 -7.69 3.85 11.15
N ILE A 59 -8.23 3.37 10.03
CA ILE A 59 -8.62 1.96 9.85
C ILE A 59 -7.47 0.94 10.08
N GLY A 60 -6.23 1.39 9.91
CA GLY A 60 -5.04 0.58 10.17
C GLY A 60 -4.88 0.17 11.64
N LEU A 61 -5.10 1.11 12.57
CA LEU A 61 -4.89 0.91 14.02
C LEU A 61 -6.20 0.79 14.81
N LEU A 62 -7.34 1.16 14.23
CA LEU A 62 -8.65 1.08 14.86
C LEU A 62 -8.93 -0.33 15.39
N PRO A 63 -9.25 -0.53 16.69
CA PRO A 63 -9.57 -1.85 17.25
C PRO A 63 -10.75 -2.54 16.56
N TYR A 64 -10.90 -3.85 16.79
CA TYR A 64 -12.05 -4.56 16.22
C TYR A 64 -13.32 -4.15 16.97
N GLY A 65 -14.33 -3.65 16.25
CA GLY A 65 -15.57 -3.14 16.83
C GLY A 65 -16.52 -2.61 15.76
N GLU A 66 -17.64 -2.02 16.18
CA GLU A 66 -18.64 -1.47 15.26
C GLU A 66 -18.09 -0.34 14.39
N GLU A 67 -17.24 0.53 14.95
CA GLU A 67 -16.57 1.60 14.19
C GLU A 67 -15.78 1.04 13.02
N MET A 68 -14.91 0.06 13.28
CA MET A 68 -14.12 -0.62 12.25
C MET A 68 -14.99 -1.30 11.19
N LYS A 69 -16.09 -1.95 11.58
CA LYS A 69 -17.02 -2.56 10.63
C LYS A 69 -17.71 -1.52 9.74
N ARG A 70 -18.14 -0.39 10.30
CA ARG A 70 -18.79 0.70 9.57
C ARG A 70 -17.80 1.38 8.61
N THR A 71 -16.60 1.72 9.07
CA THR A 71 -15.53 2.25 8.20
C THR A 71 -15.20 1.28 7.06
N ARG A 72 -15.07 -0.03 7.34
CA ARG A 72 -14.83 -1.03 6.29
C ARG A 72 -15.97 -1.11 5.28
N ARG A 73 -17.21 -0.89 5.68
CA ARG A 73 -18.35 -0.86 4.76
C ARG A 73 -18.22 0.29 3.78
N LEU A 74 -17.88 1.51 4.26
CA LEU A 74 -17.61 2.66 3.39
C LEU A 74 -16.48 2.34 2.39
N LEU A 75 -15.37 1.81 2.87
CA LEU A 75 -14.22 1.45 2.02
C LEU A 75 -14.56 0.37 0.97
N TYR A 76 -15.35 -0.64 1.35
CA TYR A 76 -15.77 -1.70 0.42
C TYR A 76 -16.72 -1.16 -0.66
N GLU A 77 -17.64 -0.26 -0.32
CA GLU A 77 -18.50 0.40 -1.31
C GLU A 77 -17.70 1.17 -2.36
N ALA A 78 -16.60 1.80 -1.93
CA ALA A 78 -15.72 2.60 -2.79
C ALA A 78 -14.81 1.77 -3.71
N MET A 79 -14.39 0.56 -3.29
CA MET A 79 -13.26 -0.15 -3.91
C MET A 79 -13.56 -1.63 -4.23
N ASN A 80 -14.82 -2.05 -4.20
CA ASN A 80 -15.22 -3.37 -4.69
C ASN A 80 -15.05 -3.49 -6.22
N GLY A 81 -15.08 -4.71 -6.74
CA GLY A 81 -14.83 -4.96 -8.17
C GLY A 81 -15.74 -4.20 -9.13
N LYS A 82 -17.00 -3.91 -8.75
CA LYS A 82 -17.91 -3.09 -9.56
C LYS A 82 -17.53 -1.62 -9.52
N ALA A 83 -17.18 -1.07 -8.36
CA ALA A 83 -16.73 0.32 -8.26
C ALA A 83 -15.43 0.56 -9.05
N MET A 84 -14.61 -0.48 -9.19
CA MET A 84 -13.35 -0.39 -9.94
C MET A 84 -13.53 -0.28 -11.45
N SER A 85 -14.58 -0.85 -12.06
CA SER A 85 -14.79 -0.69 -13.51
C SER A 85 -14.98 0.77 -13.90
N ASP A 86 -15.62 1.55 -13.02
CA ASP A 86 -15.81 2.99 -13.22
C ASP A 86 -14.53 3.78 -12.91
N LEU A 87 -13.56 3.17 -12.22
CA LEU A 87 -12.31 3.80 -11.79
C LEU A 87 -11.15 3.57 -12.77
N TYR A 88 -11.16 2.48 -13.54
CA TYR A 88 -10.06 2.18 -14.47
C TYR A 88 -9.75 3.32 -15.45
N PRO A 89 -10.73 4.01 -16.05
CA PRO A 89 -10.44 5.15 -16.93
C PRO A 89 -9.68 6.28 -16.21
N LEU A 90 -9.96 6.51 -14.93
CA LEU A 90 -9.23 7.50 -14.13
C LEU A 90 -7.79 7.05 -13.86
N GLN A 91 -7.57 5.77 -13.53
CA GLN A 91 -6.21 5.24 -13.33
C GLN A 91 -5.41 5.21 -14.64
N GLU A 92 -6.05 4.88 -15.76
CA GLU A 92 -5.45 4.95 -17.09
C GLU A 92 -5.06 6.39 -17.46
N ARG A 93 -5.91 7.38 -17.15
CA ARG A 93 -5.57 8.79 -17.32
C ARG A 93 -4.31 9.18 -16.52
N GLU A 94 -4.26 8.79 -15.25
CA GLU A 94 -3.11 9.13 -14.40
C GLU A 94 -1.85 8.35 -14.78
N ILE A 95 -1.96 7.14 -15.35
CA ILE A 95 -0.80 6.43 -15.90
C ILE A 95 -0.26 7.07 -17.18
N ILE A 96 -1.13 7.65 -18.01
CA ILE A 96 -0.71 8.42 -19.19
C ILE A 96 0.10 9.65 -18.75
N LYS A 97 -0.41 10.41 -17.78
CA LYS A 97 0.32 11.56 -17.21
C LYS A 97 1.64 11.14 -16.59
N PHE A 98 1.70 9.97 -15.96
CA PHE A 98 2.92 9.41 -15.39
C PHE A 98 3.99 9.15 -16.46
N VAL A 99 3.65 8.42 -17.53
CA VAL A 99 4.61 8.15 -18.62
C VAL A 99 5.02 9.45 -19.33
N GLN A 100 4.09 10.39 -19.57
CA GLN A 100 4.43 11.71 -20.11
C GLN A 100 5.35 12.51 -19.18
N GLY A 101 5.15 12.38 -17.87
CA GLY A 101 6.03 12.97 -16.85
C GLY A 101 7.46 12.45 -16.97
N LEU A 102 7.63 11.12 -17.06
CA LEU A 102 8.93 10.48 -17.24
C LEU A 102 9.63 10.90 -18.54
N LEU A 103 8.89 11.13 -19.63
CA LEU A 103 9.45 11.66 -20.88
C LEU A 103 10.06 13.05 -20.69
N ARG A 104 9.38 13.90 -19.91
CA ARG A 104 9.82 15.29 -19.66
C ARG A 104 10.96 15.36 -18.65
N ASN A 105 10.84 14.66 -17.52
CA ASN A 105 11.75 14.77 -16.38
C ASN A 105 11.99 13.39 -15.71
N PRO A 106 12.76 12.48 -16.32
CA PRO A 106 12.98 11.13 -15.78
C PRO A 106 13.67 11.11 -14.41
N ASN A 107 14.40 12.18 -14.06
CA ASN A 107 15.10 12.31 -12.77
C ASN A 107 14.15 12.57 -11.58
N GLN A 108 12.86 12.85 -11.83
CA GLN A 108 11.83 13.02 -10.79
C GLN A 108 10.95 11.78 -10.65
N LEU A 109 11.54 10.59 -10.83
CA LEU A 109 10.83 9.31 -10.80
C LEU A 109 9.95 9.16 -9.55
N LYS A 110 10.51 9.45 -8.36
CA LYS A 110 9.80 9.32 -7.09
C LYS A 110 8.55 10.20 -7.08
N GLU A 111 8.72 11.46 -7.43
CA GLU A 111 7.65 12.45 -7.44
C GLU A 111 6.55 12.08 -8.44
N HIS A 112 6.93 11.63 -9.63
CA HIS A 112 6.00 11.13 -10.64
C HIS A 112 5.21 9.91 -10.17
N ILE A 113 5.85 8.96 -9.46
CA ILE A 113 5.17 7.80 -8.89
C ILE A 113 4.13 8.24 -7.84
N HIS A 114 4.52 9.10 -6.90
CA HIS A 114 3.59 9.59 -5.87
C HIS A 114 2.43 10.39 -6.46
N GLN A 115 2.70 11.23 -7.47
CA GLN A 115 1.66 11.97 -8.19
C GLN A 115 0.67 11.02 -8.87
N MET A 116 1.16 10.04 -9.64
CA MET A 116 0.33 9.08 -10.38
C MET A 116 -0.71 8.39 -9.48
N VAL A 117 -0.27 7.86 -8.35
CA VAL A 117 -1.16 7.18 -7.41
C VAL A 117 -2.06 8.19 -6.70
N GLY A 118 -1.46 9.25 -6.16
CA GLY A 118 -2.15 10.25 -5.35
C GLY A 118 -3.27 10.97 -6.10
N SER A 119 -3.04 11.38 -7.36
CA SER A 119 -4.03 12.05 -8.21
C SER A 119 -5.29 11.22 -8.40
N SER A 120 -5.14 9.91 -8.68
CA SER A 120 -6.29 9.03 -8.88
C SER A 120 -7.13 8.90 -7.60
N LEU A 121 -6.47 8.74 -6.45
CA LEU A 121 -7.12 8.55 -5.15
C LEU A 121 -7.80 9.82 -4.64
N ILE A 122 -7.14 10.97 -4.77
CA ILE A 122 -7.69 12.23 -4.26
C ILE A 122 -8.83 12.73 -5.14
N LYS A 123 -8.74 12.52 -6.45
CA LYS A 123 -9.84 12.82 -7.38
C LYS A 123 -11.06 11.95 -7.06
N LEU A 124 -10.86 10.64 -6.91
CA LEU A 124 -11.93 9.71 -6.54
C LEU A 124 -12.57 10.07 -5.18
N THR A 125 -11.74 10.36 -4.18
CA THR A 125 -12.21 10.51 -2.80
C THR A 125 -12.84 11.88 -2.56
N TYR A 126 -12.17 12.93 -3.02
CA TYR A 126 -12.50 14.33 -2.67
C TYR A 126 -12.91 15.19 -3.88
N GLY A 127 -12.85 14.66 -5.10
CA GLY A 127 -13.14 15.43 -6.31
C GLY A 127 -12.08 16.50 -6.62
N TYR A 128 -10.87 16.34 -6.07
CA TYR A 128 -9.77 17.28 -6.25
C TYR A 128 -8.92 16.91 -7.48
N GLU A 129 -8.58 17.89 -8.31
CA GLU A 129 -7.61 17.70 -9.41
C GLU A 129 -6.24 18.16 -8.94
N VAL A 130 -5.23 17.30 -9.11
CA VAL A 130 -3.85 17.57 -8.74
C VAL A 130 -3.18 18.44 -9.81
N GLU A 131 -2.51 19.50 -9.37
CA GLU A 131 -1.91 20.49 -10.27
C GLU A 131 -0.44 20.17 -10.65
N GLY A 132 0.20 19.23 -9.95
CA GLY A 132 1.58 18.84 -10.25
C GLY A 132 2.21 17.88 -9.23
N VAL A 133 3.51 17.64 -9.39
CA VAL A 133 4.29 16.73 -8.52
C VAL A 133 4.41 17.20 -7.06
N ASN A 134 4.31 18.50 -6.81
CA ASN A 134 4.44 19.11 -5.48
C ASN A 134 3.08 19.54 -4.90
N ASP A 135 2.02 18.86 -5.31
CA ASP A 135 0.67 19.17 -4.86
C ASP A 135 0.54 19.08 -3.33
N PRO A 136 -0.08 20.09 -2.67
CA PRO A 136 -0.11 20.17 -1.22
C PRO A 136 -0.72 18.95 -0.54
N PHE A 137 -1.74 18.33 -1.15
CA PHE A 137 -2.40 17.17 -0.54
C PHE A 137 -1.60 15.88 -0.73
N ILE A 138 -0.89 15.75 -1.85
CA ILE A 138 -0.02 14.60 -2.10
C ILE A 138 1.20 14.65 -1.18
N VAL A 139 1.85 15.83 -1.07
CA VAL A 139 2.96 16.04 -0.14
C VAL A 139 2.53 15.74 1.29
N LEU A 140 1.38 16.26 1.71
CA LEU A 140 0.81 16.04 3.04
C LEU A 140 0.55 14.55 3.33
N ALA A 141 0.01 13.80 2.38
CA ALA A 141 -0.20 12.36 2.51
C ALA A 141 1.12 11.61 2.65
N ASN A 142 2.13 11.95 1.84
CA ASN A 142 3.44 11.32 1.90
C ASN A 142 4.16 11.58 3.23
N GLU A 143 4.16 12.83 3.72
CA GLU A 143 4.75 13.20 5.01
C GLU A 143 4.07 12.48 6.17
N ALA A 144 2.74 12.43 6.17
CA ALA A 144 1.96 11.73 7.19
C ALA A 144 2.24 10.22 7.20
N MET A 145 2.43 9.60 6.04
CA MET A 145 2.74 8.17 5.94
C MET A 145 4.19 7.83 6.28
N ALA A 146 5.14 8.70 5.92
CA ALA A 146 6.51 8.59 6.41
C ALA A 146 6.55 8.65 7.95
N MET A 147 5.77 9.57 8.54
CA MET A 147 5.57 9.61 9.99
C MET A 147 4.90 8.35 10.53
N PHE A 148 3.82 7.87 9.90
CA PHE A 148 3.11 6.63 10.30
C PHE A 148 4.07 5.44 10.36
N SER A 149 4.94 5.28 9.36
CA SER A 149 5.93 4.20 9.30
C SER A 149 6.91 4.24 10.48
N VAL A 150 7.28 5.43 10.95
CA VAL A 150 8.16 5.63 12.12
C VAL A 150 7.44 5.44 13.45
N VAL A 151 6.21 5.96 13.60
CA VAL A 151 5.49 5.88 14.88
C VAL A 151 4.93 4.49 15.18
N THR A 152 4.70 3.67 14.16
CA THR A 152 4.18 2.31 14.31
C THR A 152 5.27 1.23 14.29
N ALA A 153 6.53 1.60 14.08
CA ALA A 153 7.63 0.66 14.02
C ALA A 153 7.78 -0.09 15.35
N PRO A 154 7.79 -1.44 15.36
CA PRO A 154 7.91 -2.22 16.59
C PRO A 154 9.14 -1.83 17.42
N GLY A 155 8.92 -1.48 18.69
CA GLY A 155 10.00 -1.13 19.62
C GLY A 155 10.64 0.25 19.41
N ALA A 156 10.14 1.07 18.48
CA ALA A 156 10.71 2.40 18.20
C ALA A 156 10.49 3.40 19.35
N TRP A 157 9.44 3.20 20.18
CA TRP A 157 9.05 4.17 21.20
C TRP A 157 8.93 3.52 22.57
N ILE A 158 9.75 4.00 23.51
CA ILE A 158 9.74 3.50 24.89
C ILE A 158 8.38 3.68 25.58
N VAL A 159 7.60 4.69 25.19
CA VAL A 159 6.26 4.96 25.75
C VAL A 159 5.25 3.86 25.39
N ASP A 160 5.45 3.12 24.30
CA ASP A 160 4.60 1.98 23.96
C ASP A 160 4.87 0.78 24.88
N THR A 161 6.08 0.69 25.42
CA THR A 161 6.46 -0.37 26.36
C THR A 161 6.23 0.03 27.82
N LEU A 162 6.38 1.32 28.13
CA LEU A 162 6.14 1.90 29.45
C LEU A 162 5.07 3.01 29.35
N PRO A 163 3.77 2.64 29.26
CA PRO A 163 2.69 3.59 29.01
C PRO A 163 2.59 4.74 30.03
N PHE A 164 3.00 4.51 31.27
CA PHE A 164 2.98 5.55 32.32
C PHE A 164 3.85 6.77 31.97
N LEU A 165 4.86 6.61 31.09
CA LEU A 165 5.68 7.73 30.61
C LEU A 165 4.85 8.81 29.90
N LYS A 166 3.67 8.48 29.35
CA LYS A 166 2.76 9.45 28.74
C LYS A 166 2.25 10.51 29.72
N HIS A 167 2.36 10.28 31.02
CA HIS A 167 1.95 11.25 32.04
C HIS A 167 3.10 12.17 32.49
N ILE A 168 4.35 11.89 32.11
CA ILE A 168 5.52 12.69 32.50
C ILE A 168 5.66 13.90 31.56
N PRO A 169 5.57 15.16 32.02
CA PRO A 169 5.44 16.32 31.14
C PRO A 169 6.71 16.65 30.31
N TRP A 170 7.91 16.30 30.77
CA TRP A 170 9.18 16.74 30.17
C TRP A 170 9.79 15.77 29.15
N THR A 171 9.07 14.72 28.76
CA THR A 171 9.55 13.73 27.79
C THR A 171 9.62 14.30 26.38
N SER A 172 10.75 14.13 25.69
CA SER A 172 10.98 14.67 24.33
C SER A 172 9.98 14.17 23.28
N PHE A 173 9.49 12.92 23.40
CA PHE A 173 8.53 12.35 22.46
C PHE A 173 7.17 13.08 22.45
N LYS A 174 6.79 13.80 23.51
CA LYS A 174 5.52 14.55 23.55
C LYS A 174 5.52 15.76 22.62
N ALA A 175 6.63 16.48 22.56
CA ALA A 175 6.77 17.60 21.64
C ALA A 175 6.66 17.11 20.19
N LYS A 176 7.33 15.99 19.87
CA LYS A 176 7.24 15.36 18.55
C LYS A 176 5.84 14.82 18.25
N ALA A 177 5.18 14.19 19.21
CA ALA A 177 3.81 13.71 19.04
C ALA A 177 2.82 14.85 18.78
N LYS A 178 3.00 16.03 19.41
CA LYS A 178 2.16 17.21 19.14
C LYS A 178 2.33 17.73 17.71
N GLU A 179 3.57 17.79 17.21
CA GLU A 179 3.88 18.16 15.83
C GLU A 179 3.22 17.17 14.85
N TRP A 180 3.40 15.87 15.08
CA TRP A 180 2.84 14.81 14.23
C TRP A 180 1.32 14.69 14.32
N ARG A 181 0.74 14.99 15.48
CA ARG A 181 -0.71 15.13 15.62
C ARG A 181 -1.24 16.24 14.72
N ALA A 182 -0.57 17.40 14.69
CA ALA A 182 -0.98 18.50 13.81
C ALA A 182 -0.88 18.10 12.32
N LEU A 183 0.15 17.35 11.94
CA LEU A 183 0.29 16.81 10.58
C LEU A 183 -0.85 15.84 10.22
N LEU A 184 -1.19 14.91 11.12
CA LEU A 184 -2.29 13.98 10.93
C LEU A 184 -3.64 14.69 10.83
N HIS A 185 -3.94 15.65 11.70
CA HIS A 185 -5.16 16.45 11.60
C HIS A 185 -5.19 17.24 10.29
N ALA A 186 -4.06 17.79 9.83
CA ALA A 186 -4.02 18.45 8.53
C ALA A 186 -4.38 17.49 7.38
N LEU A 187 -3.85 16.27 7.37
CA LEU A 187 -4.17 15.23 6.37
C LEU A 187 -5.66 14.89 6.37
N VAL A 188 -6.27 14.78 7.55
CA VAL A 188 -7.65 14.33 7.72
C VAL A 188 -8.65 15.48 7.49
N ASP A 189 -8.29 16.70 7.87
CA ASP A 189 -9.19 17.86 7.88
C ASP A 189 -9.21 18.61 6.54
N ARG A 190 -8.04 18.86 5.94
CA ARG A 190 -7.95 19.79 4.80
C ARG A 190 -8.63 19.24 3.53
N PRO A 191 -8.42 17.98 3.11
CA PRO A 191 -9.13 17.43 1.96
C PRO A 191 -10.64 17.35 2.20
N MET A 192 -11.07 16.97 3.42
CA MET A 192 -12.48 16.95 3.80
C MET A 192 -13.10 18.35 3.71
N LYS A 193 -12.41 19.36 4.24
CA LYS A 193 -12.84 20.76 4.18
C LYS A 193 -12.98 21.23 2.73
N PHE A 194 -12.01 20.92 1.87
CA PHE A 194 -12.08 21.25 0.45
C PHE A 194 -13.38 20.72 -0.19
N THR A 195 -13.72 19.46 0.04
CA THR A 195 -14.95 18.88 -0.52
C THR A 195 -16.21 19.49 0.11
N ARG A 196 -16.24 19.75 1.42
CA ARG A 196 -17.40 20.39 2.08
C ARG A 196 -17.65 21.80 1.58
N ASP A 197 -16.61 22.63 1.48
CA ASP A 197 -16.73 23.99 0.96
C ASP A 197 -17.33 23.98 -0.46
N ARG A 198 -17.10 22.92 -1.25
CA ARG A 198 -17.71 22.74 -2.57
C ARG A 198 -19.16 22.31 -2.52
N ILE A 199 -19.50 21.36 -1.64
CA ILE A 199 -20.90 20.97 -1.39
C ILE A 199 -21.72 22.20 -0.98
N ASP A 200 -21.20 23.02 -0.06
CA ASP A 200 -21.88 24.22 0.44
C ASP A 200 -22.10 25.29 -0.66
N ARG A 201 -21.24 25.32 -1.68
CA ARG A 201 -21.40 26.20 -2.86
C ARG A 201 -22.35 25.65 -3.92
N GLY A 202 -22.81 24.41 -3.77
CA GLY A 202 -23.64 23.74 -4.78
C GLY A 202 -22.86 23.24 -5.99
N ASP A 203 -21.54 23.00 -5.86
CA ASP A 203 -20.74 22.43 -6.93
C ASP A 203 -21.14 20.95 -7.15
N GLU A 204 -21.69 20.61 -8.31
CA GLU A 204 -21.98 19.22 -8.68
C GLU A 204 -20.70 18.51 -9.16
N MET A 205 -19.89 18.00 -8.23
CA MET A 205 -18.80 17.08 -8.56
C MET A 205 -18.94 15.76 -7.80
N PRO A 206 -19.25 14.65 -8.48
CA PRO A 206 -19.39 13.36 -7.83
C PRO A 206 -18.02 12.85 -7.37
N CYS A 207 -17.91 12.57 -6.08
CA CYS A 207 -16.78 11.87 -5.45
C CYS A 207 -17.30 10.99 -4.30
N LEU A 208 -16.44 10.18 -3.68
CA LEU A 208 -16.87 9.31 -2.59
C LEU A 208 -17.41 10.10 -1.40
N VAL A 209 -16.72 11.17 -1.01
CA VAL A 209 -17.13 12.00 0.12
C VAL A 209 -18.48 12.68 -0.13
N THR A 210 -18.72 13.28 -1.31
CA THR A 210 -20.03 13.88 -1.62
C THR A 210 -21.13 12.84 -1.55
N ARG A 211 -20.92 11.65 -2.14
CA ARG A 211 -21.89 10.55 -2.11
C ARG A 211 -22.18 10.05 -0.68
N TRP A 212 -21.17 9.94 0.17
CA TRP A 212 -21.36 9.49 1.55
C TRP A 212 -22.08 10.52 2.39
N VAL A 213 -21.72 11.81 2.26
CA VAL A 213 -22.38 12.92 2.96
C VAL A 213 -23.84 13.04 2.53
N GLU A 214 -24.13 13.03 1.22
CA GLU A 214 -25.52 13.11 0.73
C GLU A 214 -26.37 11.93 1.19
N ARG A 215 -25.80 10.72 1.22
CA ARG A 215 -26.52 9.54 1.72
C ARG A 215 -26.85 9.71 3.19
N ASP A 216 -25.88 10.12 4.00
CA ASP A 216 -26.08 10.34 5.44
C ASP A 216 -27.18 11.36 5.70
N VAL A 217 -27.17 12.48 4.95
CA VAL A 217 -28.24 13.51 5.00
C VAL A 217 -29.61 12.93 4.58
N LYS A 218 -29.67 12.12 3.52
CA LYS A 218 -30.93 11.53 3.02
C LYS A 218 -31.50 10.46 3.96
N THR A 219 -30.64 9.72 4.66
CA THR A 219 -31.05 8.69 5.61
C THR A 219 -31.24 9.22 7.03
N SER A 220 -30.93 10.50 7.27
CA SER A 220 -30.97 11.13 8.58
C SER A 220 -32.40 11.26 9.14
N THR A 221 -32.76 10.30 9.99
CA THR A 221 -33.67 10.51 11.13
C THR A 221 -32.88 10.57 12.46
N HIS A 222 -31.59 10.89 12.37
CA HIS A 222 -30.58 10.62 13.40
C HIS A 222 -30.54 11.71 14.49
N SER A 223 -30.13 11.32 15.70
CA SER A 223 -29.76 12.28 16.74
C SER A 223 -28.52 13.06 16.31
N LYS A 224 -28.29 14.23 16.94
CA LYS A 224 -27.09 15.03 16.68
C LYS A 224 -25.79 14.22 16.89
N GLU A 225 -25.77 13.36 17.89
CA GLU A 225 -24.62 12.51 18.21
C GLU A 225 -24.32 11.48 17.11
N GLU A 226 -25.36 10.88 16.51
CA GLU A 226 -25.18 9.90 15.44
C GLU A 226 -24.73 10.56 14.14
N ALA A 227 -25.18 11.79 13.85
CA ALA A 227 -24.68 12.59 12.74
C ALA A 227 -23.19 12.94 12.91
N GLU A 228 -22.77 13.42 14.10
CA GLU A 228 -21.35 13.71 14.39
C GLU A 228 -20.48 12.45 14.29
N TYR A 229 -21.00 11.30 14.71
CA TYR A 229 -20.30 10.02 14.60
C TYR A 229 -20.12 9.59 13.14
N ASN A 230 -21.19 9.64 12.33
CA ASN A 230 -21.11 9.29 10.91
C ASN A 230 -20.18 10.24 10.13
N ASP A 231 -20.18 11.53 10.48
CA ASP A 231 -19.27 12.51 9.91
C ASP A 231 -17.80 12.16 10.17
N SER A 232 -17.48 11.76 11.41
CA SER A 232 -16.15 11.27 11.77
C SER A 232 -15.75 10.02 10.96
N LEU A 233 -16.67 9.06 10.80
CA LEU A 233 -16.43 7.84 10.01
C LEU A 233 -16.10 8.16 8.55
N ILE A 234 -16.86 9.06 7.92
CA ILE A 234 -16.64 9.49 6.52
C ILE A 234 -15.26 10.14 6.38
N LYS A 235 -14.93 11.04 7.30
CA LYS A 235 -13.67 11.77 7.32
C LYS A 235 -12.46 10.83 7.41
N TRP A 236 -12.48 9.89 8.36
CA TRP A 236 -11.41 8.91 8.53
C TRP A 236 -11.36 7.87 7.43
N ALA A 237 -12.51 7.49 6.84
CA ALA A 237 -12.54 6.61 5.67
C ALA A 237 -11.85 7.26 4.47
N GLY A 238 -12.18 8.51 4.14
CA GLY A 238 -11.55 9.27 3.06
C GLY A 238 -10.04 9.43 3.26
N ALA A 239 -9.64 9.85 4.47
CA ALA A 239 -8.22 10.02 4.79
C ALA A 239 -7.44 8.71 4.70
N SER A 240 -8.05 7.60 5.11
CA SER A 240 -7.45 6.26 5.00
C SER A 240 -7.21 5.83 3.56
N ILE A 241 -8.11 6.19 2.63
CA ILE A 241 -7.93 5.90 1.19
C ILE A 241 -6.71 6.66 0.66
N LEU A 242 -6.66 7.97 0.89
CA LEU A 242 -5.57 8.82 0.40
C LEU A 242 -4.22 8.41 0.98
N ALA A 243 -4.14 8.24 2.31
CA ALA A 243 -2.90 7.98 3.01
C ALA A 243 -2.34 6.58 2.66
N ALA A 244 -3.12 5.52 2.92
CA ALA A 244 -2.65 4.15 2.72
C ALA A 244 -2.46 3.80 1.24
N GLY A 245 -3.34 4.30 0.37
CA GLY A 245 -3.30 4.00 -1.06
C GLY A 245 -2.11 4.63 -1.78
N THR A 246 -1.71 5.85 -1.40
CA THR A 246 -0.61 6.58 -2.07
C THR A 246 0.74 5.95 -1.76
N ASP A 247 1.09 5.85 -0.47
CA ASP A 247 2.45 5.49 -0.05
C ASP A 247 2.80 4.01 -0.35
N THR A 248 1.87 3.09 -0.11
CA THR A 248 2.14 1.65 -0.30
C THR A 248 2.30 1.27 -1.77
N THR A 249 1.43 1.80 -2.64
CA THR A 249 1.53 1.60 -4.09
C THR A 249 2.80 2.22 -4.64
N ALA A 250 3.16 3.43 -4.17
CA ALA A 250 4.38 4.09 -4.58
C ALA A 250 5.64 3.27 -4.23
N SER A 251 5.69 2.65 -3.04
CA SER A 251 6.80 1.77 -2.65
C SER A 251 6.96 0.56 -3.59
N VAL A 252 5.84 -0.06 -3.99
CA VAL A 252 5.85 -1.21 -4.92
C VAL A 252 6.34 -0.77 -6.31
N VAL A 253 5.82 0.34 -6.85
CA VAL A 253 6.23 0.84 -8.16
C VAL A 253 7.70 1.28 -8.15
N ALA A 254 8.17 1.93 -7.08
CA ALA A 254 9.59 2.24 -6.92
C ALA A 254 10.46 0.98 -6.88
N THR A 255 10.00 -0.09 -6.22
CA THR A 255 10.72 -1.37 -6.22
C THR A 255 10.77 -1.99 -7.63
N PHE A 256 9.69 -1.89 -8.40
CA PHE A 256 9.64 -2.34 -9.79
C PHE A 256 10.71 -1.66 -10.67
N PHE A 257 10.88 -0.35 -10.60
CA PHE A 257 11.91 0.35 -11.39
C PHE A 257 13.34 -0.11 -11.06
N ALA A 258 13.65 -0.31 -9.77
CA ALA A 258 14.94 -0.85 -9.36
C ALA A 258 15.16 -2.28 -9.88
N LEU A 259 14.13 -3.12 -9.84
CA LEU A 259 14.18 -4.48 -10.37
C LEU A 259 14.36 -4.51 -11.89
N MET A 260 13.67 -3.65 -12.65
CA MET A 260 13.84 -3.60 -14.11
C MET A 260 15.23 -3.12 -14.52
N ALA A 261 15.83 -2.20 -13.76
CA ALA A 261 17.23 -1.79 -13.95
C ALA A 261 18.23 -2.92 -13.69
N LEU A 262 17.90 -3.90 -12.85
CA LEU A 262 18.77 -5.05 -12.53
C LEU A 262 18.51 -6.27 -13.42
N HIS A 263 17.31 -6.39 -14.00
CA HIS A 263 16.85 -7.57 -14.73
C HIS A 263 16.42 -7.25 -16.18
N PRO A 264 17.35 -6.81 -17.04
CA PRO A 264 17.05 -6.44 -18.43
C PRO A 264 16.46 -7.59 -19.25
N GLU A 265 16.77 -8.85 -18.92
CA GLU A 265 16.19 -10.05 -19.54
C GLU A 265 14.69 -10.20 -19.26
N VAL A 266 14.26 -9.92 -18.03
CA VAL A 266 12.84 -9.93 -17.66
C VAL A 266 12.11 -8.83 -18.41
N GLN A 267 12.66 -7.63 -18.41
CA GLN A 267 12.12 -6.47 -19.11
C GLN A 267 11.95 -6.74 -20.62
N LYS A 268 12.98 -7.26 -21.31
CA LYS A 268 12.93 -7.56 -22.75
C LYS A 268 11.86 -8.58 -23.12
N ARG A 269 11.67 -9.60 -22.29
CA ARG A 269 10.63 -10.61 -22.55
C ARG A 269 9.23 -10.04 -22.33
N ALA A 270 9.04 -9.22 -21.30
CA ALA A 270 7.79 -8.50 -21.07
C ALA A 270 7.44 -7.54 -22.22
N GLN A 271 8.43 -6.77 -22.69
CA GLN A 271 8.32 -5.91 -23.86
C GLN A 271 7.92 -6.70 -25.12
N THR A 272 8.45 -7.91 -25.29
CA THR A 272 8.11 -8.81 -26.42
C THR A 272 6.65 -9.26 -26.35
N GLU A 273 6.16 -9.67 -25.18
CA GLU A 273 4.75 -10.05 -25.00
C GLU A 273 3.81 -8.88 -25.34
N ILE A 274 4.11 -7.67 -24.82
CA ILE A 274 3.31 -6.48 -25.10
C ILE A 274 3.27 -6.18 -26.60
N THR A 275 4.42 -6.17 -27.28
CA THR A 275 4.47 -5.90 -28.73
C THR A 275 3.71 -6.96 -29.54
N GLN A 276 3.72 -8.23 -29.11
CA GLN A 276 3.00 -9.30 -29.82
C GLN A 276 1.48 -9.25 -29.62
N VAL A 277 1.01 -8.88 -28.43
CA VAL A 277 -0.41 -8.95 -28.06
C VAL A 277 -1.12 -7.62 -28.31
N ILE A 278 -0.47 -6.50 -27.98
CA ILE A 278 -1.06 -5.15 -28.02
C ILE A 278 -0.61 -4.40 -29.28
N GLY A 279 0.64 -4.60 -29.70
CA GLY A 279 1.28 -3.82 -30.76
C GLY A 279 1.81 -2.47 -30.27
N ASP A 280 2.04 -1.55 -31.20
CA ASP A 280 2.71 -0.26 -30.94
C ASP A 280 1.80 0.96 -31.20
N ASP A 281 0.50 0.74 -31.38
CA ASP A 281 -0.47 1.81 -31.76
C ASP A 281 -1.29 2.36 -30.59
N ARG A 282 -1.22 1.73 -29.41
CA ARG A 282 -1.88 2.20 -28.19
C ARG A 282 -1.13 1.74 -26.95
N LEU A 283 -1.34 2.44 -25.83
CA LEU A 283 -0.89 1.98 -24.52
C LEU A 283 -1.73 0.79 -24.04
N PRO A 284 -1.17 -0.09 -23.20
CA PRO A 284 -1.92 -1.10 -22.48
C PRO A 284 -3.04 -0.48 -21.64
N LYS A 285 -4.19 -1.14 -21.62
CA LYS A 285 -5.34 -0.83 -20.77
C LYS A 285 -5.51 -1.92 -19.73
N TYR A 286 -6.27 -1.65 -18.68
CA TYR A 286 -6.45 -2.66 -17.63
C TYR A 286 -7.21 -3.91 -18.13
N ASP A 287 -8.10 -3.73 -19.11
CA ASP A 287 -8.83 -4.83 -19.76
C ASP A 287 -7.93 -5.81 -20.52
N ASP A 288 -6.72 -5.38 -20.91
CA ASP A 288 -5.75 -6.25 -21.60
C ASP A 288 -5.11 -7.29 -20.68
N ARG A 289 -5.27 -7.14 -19.36
CA ARG A 289 -4.53 -7.92 -18.37
C ARG A 289 -4.65 -9.43 -18.53
N SER A 290 -5.83 -9.91 -18.89
CA SER A 290 -6.06 -11.34 -19.10
C SER A 290 -5.26 -11.93 -20.27
N SER A 291 -4.83 -11.08 -21.21
CA SER A 291 -4.06 -11.43 -22.40
C SER A 291 -2.55 -11.28 -22.23
N LEU A 292 -2.08 -10.76 -21.08
CA LEU A 292 -0.67 -10.48 -20.80
C LEU A 292 -0.17 -11.31 -19.60
N PRO A 293 -0.08 -12.65 -19.73
CA PRO A 293 0.26 -13.53 -18.63
C PRO A 293 1.68 -13.33 -18.08
N TYR A 294 2.66 -12.93 -18.90
CA TYR A 294 4.00 -12.63 -18.41
C TYR A 294 4.05 -11.30 -17.66
N ILE A 295 3.31 -10.28 -18.10
CA ILE A 295 3.14 -9.05 -17.30
C ILE A 295 2.49 -9.35 -15.95
N GLU A 296 1.46 -10.20 -15.92
CA GLU A 296 0.85 -10.67 -14.67
C GLU A 296 1.87 -11.40 -13.77
N ALA A 297 2.77 -12.17 -14.36
CA ALA A 297 3.83 -12.85 -13.65
C ALA A 297 4.88 -11.88 -13.09
N VAL A 298 5.28 -10.85 -13.85
CA VAL A 298 6.16 -9.76 -13.37
C VAL A 298 5.50 -9.01 -12.22
N TYR A 299 4.22 -8.65 -12.35
CA TYR A 299 3.44 -8.02 -11.27
C TYR A 299 3.49 -8.82 -9.97
N ARG A 300 3.23 -10.13 -10.04
CA ARG A 300 3.29 -11.01 -8.87
C ARG A 300 4.70 -11.09 -8.30
N GLU A 301 5.72 -11.20 -9.14
CA GLU A 301 7.09 -11.31 -8.65
C GLU A 301 7.59 -10.03 -7.99
N VAL A 302 7.20 -8.85 -8.49
CA VAL A 302 7.46 -7.57 -7.81
C VAL A 302 6.84 -7.56 -6.40
N LEU A 303 5.59 -8.01 -6.26
CA LEU A 303 4.92 -8.08 -4.96
C LEU A 303 5.58 -9.09 -4.00
N ARG A 304 6.02 -10.24 -4.51
CA ARG A 304 6.67 -11.28 -3.70
C ARG A 304 8.08 -10.87 -3.26
N TRP A 305 8.85 -10.26 -4.17
CA TRP A 305 10.26 -9.99 -3.96
C TRP A 305 10.53 -9.16 -2.71
N HIS A 306 9.74 -8.12 -2.49
CA HIS A 306 9.81 -7.33 -1.28
C HIS A 306 8.43 -6.87 -0.85
N ALA A 307 7.93 -7.44 0.25
CA ALA A 307 6.63 -7.08 0.79
C ALA A 307 6.66 -5.65 1.36
N VAL A 308 5.74 -4.80 0.92
CA VAL A 308 5.62 -3.40 1.39
C VAL A 308 5.41 -3.27 2.91
N LEU A 309 4.79 -4.28 3.53
CA LEU A 309 4.66 -4.44 4.97
C LEU A 309 5.28 -5.79 5.37
N PRO A 310 6.61 -5.89 5.58
CA PRO A 310 7.32 -7.16 5.80
C PRO A 310 6.75 -8.02 6.93
N ALA A 311 6.26 -7.39 8.00
CA ALA A 311 5.64 -8.05 9.15
C ALA A 311 4.12 -7.81 9.27
N GLY A 312 3.51 -7.20 8.26
CA GLY A 312 2.13 -6.71 8.34
C GLY A 312 1.93 -5.66 9.45
N LEU A 313 0.66 -5.38 9.77
CA LEU A 313 0.31 -4.63 10.98
C LEU A 313 -0.02 -5.61 12.11
N PRO A 314 0.35 -5.30 13.37
CA PRO A 314 0.15 -6.21 14.50
C PRO A 314 -1.33 -6.51 14.74
N HIS A 315 -1.64 -7.77 14.99
CA HIS A 315 -2.93 -8.25 15.45
C HIS A 315 -2.91 -8.41 16.97
N LEU A 316 -4.07 -8.32 17.61
CA LEU A 316 -4.23 -8.58 19.04
C LEU A 316 -5.24 -9.71 19.25
N SER A 317 -4.84 -10.71 20.03
CA SER A 317 -5.74 -11.77 20.52
C SER A 317 -6.68 -11.20 21.59
N VAL A 318 -7.99 -11.28 21.33
CA VAL A 318 -9.04 -10.89 22.28
C VAL A 318 -9.75 -12.10 22.90
N ALA A 319 -9.09 -13.25 22.94
CA ALA A 319 -9.60 -14.44 23.61
C ALA A 319 -9.86 -14.17 25.11
N THR A 320 -10.90 -14.79 25.67
CA THR A 320 -11.21 -14.71 27.12
C THR A 320 -10.16 -15.44 27.96
N ASP A 321 -9.67 -16.55 27.41
CA ASP A 321 -8.67 -17.45 27.96
C ASP A 321 -7.57 -17.69 26.92
N ASP A 322 -6.53 -18.42 27.29
CA ASP A 322 -5.47 -18.76 26.35
C ASP A 322 -6.01 -19.67 25.23
N ASP A 323 -5.53 -19.47 24.01
CA ASP A 323 -5.87 -20.31 22.86
C ASP A 323 -4.80 -21.40 22.66
N GLU A 324 -5.12 -22.42 21.89
CA GLU A 324 -4.18 -23.46 21.48
C GLU A 324 -4.04 -23.51 19.95
N PHE A 325 -2.79 -23.66 19.50
CA PHE A 325 -2.45 -23.84 18.10
C PHE A 325 -1.42 -24.96 17.97
N ARG A 326 -1.81 -26.10 17.40
CA ARG A 326 -0.93 -27.27 17.17
C ARG A 326 -0.18 -27.70 18.44
N GLY A 327 -0.87 -27.77 19.58
CA GLY A 327 -0.28 -28.10 20.89
C GLY A 327 0.54 -26.98 21.53
N MET A 328 0.67 -25.82 20.88
CA MET A 328 1.29 -24.62 21.45
C MET A 328 0.23 -23.76 22.13
N ARG A 329 0.50 -23.33 23.37
CA ARG A 329 -0.32 -22.36 24.09
C ARG A 329 -0.06 -20.95 23.56
N ILE A 330 -1.12 -20.23 23.19
CA ILE A 330 -1.09 -18.82 22.84
C ILE A 330 -1.76 -18.02 23.97
N PRO A 331 -1.00 -17.26 24.77
CA PRO A 331 -1.55 -16.46 25.85
C PRO A 331 -2.62 -15.47 25.36
N LYS A 332 -3.68 -15.26 26.15
CA LYS A 332 -4.64 -14.18 25.88
C LYS A 332 -3.95 -12.81 25.87
N GLY A 333 -4.40 -11.90 25.02
CA GLY A 333 -3.76 -10.60 24.86
C GLY A 333 -2.41 -10.63 24.12
N SER A 334 -2.02 -11.77 23.54
CA SER A 334 -0.84 -11.84 22.68
C SER A 334 -0.96 -10.91 21.47
N VAL A 335 0.15 -10.25 21.14
CA VAL A 335 0.31 -9.54 19.87
C VAL A 335 0.80 -10.54 18.83
N VAL A 336 0.19 -10.55 17.65
CA VAL A 336 0.47 -11.52 16.60
C VAL A 336 0.88 -10.79 15.32
N PHE A 337 2.02 -11.14 14.76
CA PHE A 337 2.50 -10.63 13.47
C PHE A 337 2.45 -11.74 12.42
N ALA A 338 1.99 -11.41 11.23
CA ALA A 338 2.19 -12.24 10.04
C ALA A 338 3.45 -11.76 9.34
N VAL A 339 4.54 -12.52 9.44
CA VAL A 339 5.83 -12.17 8.85
C VAL A 339 5.83 -12.52 7.37
N VAL A 340 5.14 -11.70 6.58
CA VAL A 340 4.93 -11.86 5.14
C VAL A 340 6.26 -12.02 4.39
N GLN A 341 7.30 -11.25 4.76
CA GLN A 341 8.60 -11.35 4.11
C GLN A 341 9.23 -12.73 4.27
N ASN A 342 9.04 -13.39 5.43
CA ASN A 342 9.49 -14.77 5.64
C ASN A 342 8.68 -15.73 4.77
N MET A 343 7.35 -15.58 4.71
CA MET A 343 6.49 -16.40 3.86
C MET A 343 6.87 -16.29 2.37
N HIS A 344 7.23 -15.08 1.92
CA HIS A 344 7.67 -14.80 0.56
C HIS A 344 9.07 -15.30 0.24
N HIS A 345 9.86 -15.62 1.27
CA HIS A 345 11.21 -16.17 1.15
C HIS A 345 11.35 -17.61 1.64
N ASP A 346 10.23 -18.29 1.88
CA ASP A 346 10.22 -19.68 2.27
C ASP A 346 10.54 -20.59 1.06
N PRO A 347 11.67 -21.35 1.09
CA PRO A 347 12.06 -22.23 -0.01
C PRO A 347 11.12 -23.44 -0.20
N GLN A 348 10.22 -23.72 0.76
CA GLN A 348 9.17 -24.74 0.57
C GLN A 348 8.01 -24.20 -0.27
N THR A 349 7.79 -22.89 -0.25
CA THR A 349 6.71 -22.21 -0.99
C THR A 349 7.19 -21.68 -2.35
N TYR A 350 8.41 -21.13 -2.41
CA TYR A 350 8.99 -20.51 -3.59
C TYR A 350 10.37 -21.09 -3.91
N HIS A 351 10.58 -21.62 -5.12
CA HIS A 351 11.88 -22.17 -5.52
C HIS A 351 12.89 -21.05 -5.72
N GLU A 352 14.10 -21.17 -5.14
CA GLU A 352 15.12 -20.11 -5.17
C GLU A 352 14.51 -18.73 -4.84
N PRO A 353 13.97 -18.54 -3.62
CA PRO A 353 13.16 -17.38 -3.29
C PRO A 353 13.91 -16.04 -3.40
N HIS A 354 15.23 -16.09 -3.34
CA HIS A 354 16.13 -14.95 -3.51
C HIS A 354 16.55 -14.71 -4.96
N ILE A 355 15.90 -15.34 -5.95
CA ILE A 355 16.05 -15.01 -7.38
C ILE A 355 14.76 -14.36 -7.86
N PHE A 356 14.88 -13.17 -8.46
CA PHE A 356 13.77 -12.48 -9.09
C PHE A 356 13.43 -13.21 -10.39
N ASN A 357 12.38 -14.04 -10.36
CA ASN A 357 12.02 -14.92 -11.45
C ASN A 357 10.50 -14.93 -11.66
N PRO A 358 9.97 -14.13 -12.60
CA PRO A 358 8.55 -14.15 -12.94
C PRO A 358 8.01 -15.51 -13.42
N GLU A 359 8.85 -16.37 -14.02
CA GLU A 359 8.42 -17.67 -14.58
C GLU A 359 7.66 -18.54 -13.59
N ARG A 360 7.95 -18.38 -12.29
CA ARG A 360 7.31 -19.13 -11.21
C ARG A 360 5.78 -18.99 -11.15
N PHE A 361 5.22 -17.95 -11.78
CA PHE A 361 3.79 -17.67 -11.80
C PHE A 361 3.09 -17.99 -13.12
N LEU A 362 3.80 -18.49 -14.13
CA LEU A 362 3.21 -18.81 -15.42
C LEU A 362 2.52 -20.18 -15.40
N GLY A 363 1.30 -20.24 -15.93
CA GLY A 363 0.43 -21.42 -15.85
C GLY A 363 0.96 -22.70 -16.52
N TYR A 364 2.00 -22.59 -17.35
CA TYR A 364 2.70 -23.72 -17.97
C TYR A 364 3.95 -24.18 -17.20
N SER A 365 4.30 -23.51 -16.09
CA SER A 365 5.24 -24.05 -15.11
C SER A 365 4.65 -25.33 -14.52
N ARG A 366 5.47 -26.39 -14.42
CA ARG A 366 5.05 -27.69 -13.85
C ARG A 366 4.56 -27.55 -12.40
N ASN A 367 5.00 -26.51 -11.70
CA ASN A 367 4.61 -26.16 -10.34
C ASN A 367 4.38 -24.65 -10.27
N VAL A 368 3.18 -24.17 -10.63
CA VAL A 368 2.81 -22.77 -10.41
C VAL A 368 2.89 -22.48 -8.91
N GLU A 369 3.73 -21.52 -8.53
CA GLU A 369 3.97 -21.21 -7.13
C GLU A 369 2.85 -20.33 -6.54
N ARG A 370 2.78 -20.29 -5.21
CA ARG A 370 1.68 -19.63 -4.49
C ARG A 370 1.58 -18.16 -4.85
N ASN A 371 0.37 -17.71 -5.23
CA ASN A 371 0.13 -16.31 -5.51
C ASN A 371 0.45 -15.43 -4.27
N PRO A 372 1.39 -14.46 -4.36
CA PRO A 372 1.77 -13.60 -3.24
C PRO A 372 0.64 -12.70 -2.73
N GLU A 373 -0.40 -12.47 -3.55
CA GLU A 373 -1.62 -11.77 -3.11
C GLU A 373 -2.35 -12.47 -1.95
N SER A 374 -2.09 -13.76 -1.73
CA SER A 374 -2.67 -14.53 -0.63
C SER A 374 -2.15 -14.12 0.75
N THR A 375 -1.02 -13.40 0.81
CA THR A 375 -0.38 -12.96 2.07
C THR A 375 -0.13 -11.46 2.11
N ILE A 376 0.29 -10.83 1.01
CA ILE A 376 0.70 -9.42 0.99
C ILE A 376 -0.43 -8.44 1.34
N PHE A 377 -1.67 -8.82 1.04
CA PHE A 377 -2.86 -8.02 1.36
C PHE A 377 -3.45 -8.36 2.73
N GLY A 378 -2.75 -9.17 3.54
CA GLY A 378 -3.17 -9.57 4.87
C GLY A 378 -4.34 -10.56 4.88
N PHE A 379 -4.85 -10.80 6.09
CA PHE A 379 -5.72 -11.94 6.39
C PHE A 379 -7.05 -11.50 7.04
N GLY A 380 -8.07 -12.32 6.82
CA GLY A 380 -9.34 -12.33 7.53
C GLY A 380 -10.08 -11.01 7.47
N ARG A 381 -10.66 -10.60 8.61
CA ARG A 381 -11.43 -9.36 8.73
C ARG A 381 -10.55 -8.10 8.56
N ARG A 382 -9.22 -8.25 8.60
CA ARG A 382 -8.24 -7.17 8.43
C ARG A 382 -7.62 -7.13 7.03
N ARG A 383 -8.03 -8.00 6.12
CA ARG A 383 -7.56 -8.00 4.72
C ARG A 383 -7.75 -6.61 4.09
N CYS A 384 -6.76 -6.20 3.31
CA CYS A 384 -6.67 -4.88 2.71
C CYS A 384 -7.95 -4.51 1.95
N PRO A 385 -8.61 -3.39 2.28
CA PRO A 385 -9.79 -2.95 1.56
C PRO A 385 -9.47 -2.36 0.17
N GLY A 386 -8.25 -1.83 -0.02
CA GLY A 386 -7.79 -1.21 -1.27
C GLY A 386 -7.16 -2.18 -2.27
N ILE A 387 -7.34 -3.49 -2.11
CA ILE A 387 -6.67 -4.51 -2.93
C ILE A 387 -6.86 -4.28 -4.43
N ASN A 388 -8.07 -3.93 -4.87
CA ASN A 388 -8.34 -3.78 -6.30
C ASN A 388 -7.70 -2.51 -6.87
N VAL A 389 -7.65 -1.42 -6.09
CA VAL A 389 -6.97 -0.18 -6.49
C VAL A 389 -5.48 -0.42 -6.63
N ALA A 390 -4.85 -1.05 -5.64
CA ALA A 390 -3.43 -1.39 -5.71
C ALA A 390 -3.13 -2.30 -6.90
N ARG A 391 -3.99 -3.30 -7.13
CA ARG A 391 -3.85 -4.26 -8.22
C ARG A 391 -3.88 -3.58 -9.59
N SER A 392 -4.84 -2.68 -9.83
CA SER A 392 -4.90 -1.97 -11.12
C SER A 392 -3.80 -0.92 -11.27
N SER A 393 -3.53 -0.12 -10.23
CA SER A 393 -2.48 0.93 -10.30
C SER A 393 -1.09 0.34 -10.58
N VAL A 394 -0.68 -0.68 -9.82
CA VAL A 394 0.66 -1.29 -10.00
C VAL A 394 0.73 -2.00 -11.35
N TRP A 395 -0.29 -2.77 -11.72
CA TRP A 395 -0.28 -3.50 -12.98
C TRP A 395 -0.23 -2.56 -14.19
N LEU A 396 -1.01 -1.48 -14.19
CA LEU A 396 -0.97 -0.44 -15.24
C LEU A 396 0.38 0.25 -15.31
N ALA A 397 0.99 0.55 -14.15
CA ALA A 397 2.33 1.14 -14.12
C ALA A 397 3.37 0.22 -14.75
N ILE A 398 3.36 -1.07 -14.39
CA ILE A 398 4.28 -2.07 -14.95
C ILE A 398 4.06 -2.19 -16.47
N SER A 399 2.82 -2.38 -16.92
CA SER A 399 2.52 -2.63 -18.32
C SER A 399 2.83 -1.42 -19.21
N CYS A 400 2.39 -0.22 -18.83
CA CYS A 400 2.62 0.99 -19.61
C CYS A 400 4.09 1.42 -19.63
N VAL A 401 4.82 1.27 -18.51
CA VAL A 401 6.27 1.56 -18.50
C VAL A 401 7.01 0.58 -19.40
N LEU A 402 6.74 -0.72 -19.31
CA LEU A 402 7.38 -1.72 -20.17
C LEU A 402 6.95 -1.59 -21.64
N ALA A 403 5.77 -1.05 -21.93
CA ALA A 403 5.36 -0.75 -23.30
C ALA A 403 6.19 0.39 -23.92
N THR A 404 6.73 1.31 -23.12
CA THR A 404 7.23 2.60 -23.63
C THR A 404 8.69 2.92 -23.30
N TYR A 405 9.25 2.37 -22.22
CA TYR A 405 10.60 2.66 -21.74
C TYR A 405 11.49 1.43 -21.67
N ASP A 406 12.79 1.70 -21.82
CA ASP A 406 13.87 0.90 -21.29
C ASP A 406 14.35 1.52 -19.96
N VAL A 407 14.33 0.71 -18.90
CA VAL A 407 14.81 1.06 -17.57
C VAL A 407 16.12 0.33 -17.31
N GLY A 408 17.20 1.08 -17.17
CA GLY A 408 18.54 0.56 -16.91
C GLY A 408 19.16 1.14 -15.64
N PRO A 409 20.31 0.60 -15.22
CA PRO A 409 21.11 1.20 -14.16
C PRO A 409 21.53 2.63 -14.54
N ALA A 410 21.63 3.51 -13.55
CA ALA A 410 22.20 4.85 -13.77
C ALA A 410 23.64 4.75 -14.28
N VAL A 411 24.13 5.80 -14.95
CA VAL A 411 25.53 5.86 -15.40
C VAL A 411 26.30 6.73 -14.41
N GLY A 412 27.31 6.15 -13.77
CA GLY A 412 28.15 6.85 -12.80
C GLY A 412 29.07 7.88 -13.47
N PRO A 413 29.75 8.74 -12.69
CA PRO A 413 30.70 9.72 -13.21
C PRO A 413 31.88 9.11 -14.01
N ASP A 414 32.16 7.82 -13.80
CA ASP A 414 33.19 7.04 -14.51
C ASP A 414 32.68 6.44 -15.84
N GLY A 415 31.44 6.73 -16.23
CA GLY A 415 30.80 6.23 -17.43
C GLY A 415 30.30 4.78 -17.32
N LYS A 416 30.34 4.17 -16.12
CA LYS A 416 29.91 2.77 -15.92
C LYS A 416 28.50 2.67 -15.33
N PRO A 417 27.79 1.57 -15.61
CA PRO A 417 26.54 1.25 -14.93
C PRO A 417 26.69 1.19 -13.41
N THR A 418 25.88 1.97 -12.70
CA THR A 418 25.70 1.94 -11.24
C THR A 418 24.36 1.25 -10.95
N PRO A 419 24.36 -0.04 -10.58
CA PRO A 419 23.12 -0.75 -10.27
C PRO A 419 22.44 -0.15 -9.03
N PRO A 420 21.09 -0.09 -9.01
CA PRO A 420 20.35 0.29 -7.80
C PRO A 420 20.75 -0.57 -6.62
N ASN A 421 20.94 0.07 -5.46
CA ASN A 421 21.20 -0.63 -4.22
C ASN A 421 19.87 -1.14 -3.63
N MET A 422 19.70 -2.47 -3.58
CA MET A 422 18.50 -3.13 -3.04
C MET A 422 18.45 -3.11 -1.50
N LYS A 423 18.65 -1.94 -0.90
CA LYS A 423 18.46 -1.71 0.54
C LYS A 423 17.10 -1.08 0.77
N PHE A 424 16.48 -1.44 1.89
CA PHE A 424 15.15 -1.00 2.24
C PHE A 424 15.13 -0.42 3.65
N THR A 425 14.22 0.52 3.88
CA THR A 425 14.00 1.13 5.18
C THR A 425 13.40 0.13 6.17
N ASN A 426 13.71 0.34 7.46
CA ASN A 426 13.32 -0.54 8.57
C ASN A 426 12.04 -0.08 9.30
N GLY A 427 11.25 0.82 8.69
CA GLY A 427 9.96 1.25 9.23
C GLY A 427 8.88 0.18 9.05
N THR A 428 7.67 0.43 9.57
CA THR A 428 6.52 -0.46 9.35
C THR A 428 6.21 -0.66 7.88
N ILE A 429 6.21 0.45 7.13
CA ILE A 429 6.15 0.45 5.67
C ILE A 429 7.59 0.48 5.19
N SER A 430 7.96 -0.52 4.41
CA SER A 430 9.30 -0.65 3.86
C SER A 430 9.34 0.00 2.48
N HIS A 431 10.32 0.88 2.30
CA HIS A 431 10.60 1.58 1.06
C HIS A 431 12.02 1.26 0.65
N ILE A 432 12.26 1.10 -0.65
CA ILE A 432 13.63 1.05 -1.16
C ILE A 432 14.34 2.39 -0.86
N GLU A 433 15.59 2.32 -0.44
CA GLU A 433 16.43 3.51 -0.24
C GLU A 433 16.56 4.30 -1.56
N PRO A 434 16.83 5.62 -1.50
CA PRO A 434 16.99 6.43 -2.72
C PRO A 434 17.99 5.81 -3.69
N TYR A 435 17.59 5.69 -4.96
CA TYR A 435 18.40 5.18 -6.05
C TYR A 435 18.11 5.98 -7.32
N GLU A 436 19.00 5.86 -8.30
CA GLU A 436 18.84 6.44 -9.63
C GLU A 436 18.74 5.34 -10.69
N CYS A 437 17.95 5.57 -11.73
CA CYS A 437 17.85 4.73 -12.91
C CYS A 437 18.01 5.57 -14.17
N ASN A 438 18.54 4.96 -15.23
CA ASN A 438 18.46 5.52 -16.57
C ASN A 438 17.13 5.08 -17.20
N ILE A 439 16.24 6.03 -17.49
CA ILE A 439 14.90 5.75 -18.03
C ILE A 439 14.81 6.44 -19.40
N THR A 440 14.74 5.65 -20.46
CA THR A 440 14.75 6.16 -21.85
C THR A 440 13.64 5.54 -22.68
N PRO A 441 12.93 6.30 -23.53
CA PRO A 441 11.95 5.70 -24.44
C PRO A 441 12.60 4.63 -25.31
N ARG A 442 11.97 3.46 -25.45
CA ARG A 442 12.57 2.31 -26.16
C ARG A 442 12.62 2.49 -27.68
N SER A 443 11.87 3.44 -28.24
CA SER A 443 11.87 3.75 -29.67
C SER A 443 11.25 5.13 -29.97
N ALA A 444 11.48 5.65 -31.18
CA ALA A 444 10.80 6.87 -31.65
C ALA A 444 9.28 6.70 -31.69
N LYS A 445 8.78 5.51 -32.03
CA LYS A 445 7.34 5.20 -32.01
C LYS A 445 6.77 5.24 -30.59
N ALA A 446 7.55 4.79 -29.58
CA ALA A 446 7.14 4.91 -28.18
C ALA A 446 7.04 6.38 -27.73
N VAL A 447 7.94 7.25 -28.20
CA VAL A 447 7.85 8.70 -27.95
C VAL A 447 6.54 9.25 -28.52
N SER A 448 6.26 9.01 -29.80
CA SER A 448 5.01 9.45 -30.43
C SER A 448 3.78 8.91 -29.71
N LEU A 449 3.80 7.63 -29.31
CA LEU A 449 2.71 7.02 -28.56
C LEU A 449 2.46 7.71 -27.21
N ILE A 450 3.50 8.11 -26.49
CA ILE A 450 3.39 8.83 -25.22
C ILE A 450 2.83 10.25 -25.44
N GLU A 451 3.33 10.95 -26.45
CA GLU A 451 2.93 12.34 -26.75
C GLU A 451 1.49 12.45 -27.27
N GLU A 452 1.04 11.46 -28.06
CA GLU A 452 -0.30 11.42 -28.65
C GLU A 452 -1.35 10.84 -27.69
N ALA A 453 -0.94 10.18 -26.59
CA ALA A 453 -1.87 9.59 -25.64
C ALA A 453 -2.73 10.67 -24.94
N PRO A 454 -4.07 10.58 -25.00
CA PRO A 454 -4.94 11.58 -24.41
C PRO A 454 -4.89 11.48 -22.88
N ASP A 455 -4.59 12.60 -22.22
CA ASP A 455 -4.57 12.75 -20.75
C ASP A 455 -5.89 13.29 -20.18
N VAL A 456 -6.94 13.34 -21.02
CA VAL A 456 -8.30 13.75 -20.68
C VAL A 456 -9.25 12.56 -20.86
N ILE A 457 -10.21 12.39 -19.93
CA ILE A 457 -11.26 11.37 -20.05
C ILE A 457 -12.22 11.84 -21.15
N VAL A 458 -12.31 11.08 -22.25
CA VAL A 458 -13.29 11.30 -23.34
C VAL A 458 -14.66 10.80 -22.92
#